data_AF-A0A2D5W5H8-F1
#
_entry.id   AF-A0A2D5W5H8-F1
#
_cell.length_a   1.000
_cell.length_b   1.000
_cell.length_c   1.000
_cell.angle_alpha   90.00
_cell.angle_beta   90.00
_cell.angle_gamma   90.00
#
_symmetry.space_group_name_H-M   'P 1'
#
loop_
_entity.id
_entity.type
_entity.pdbx_description
1 polymer ?
#
loop_
_entity_poly.entity_id
_entity_poly.type
_entity_poly.pdbx_seq_one_letter_code
_entity_poly.pdbx_strand_id
1 'polypeptide(L)'
;MGGTGKGGAGTGEARNGEAANDGAANDGAANDEAANGGAANGGAASSEAAKGEAANSEAANGEAANGEAANGEAANGGAANSEAGNGEAANSEAANGGVASSEAAKGEAGNGDLANGEAANGGAAIGPLMLNEVPALLAAWNRAFGGGLVNFEPRTLAAWEARFAHNPAGLRSMVARDGEDIICQYAADPQRARLHGEEVTFAQVVDTFVSPDLRGGLAGARLFLRTARAFFAEYGAASGDVLYYGWPVPAARRLGVAQLEYTMTDRLLLLGREVPGGGTRDCGTGPPNPVATAGPGPGDASRGASGPGEAVEVWGAAAWPELATEKLFEACTADWDACVVRDSSWFKRRFQGRPGSQYQLLSMGEPRSPRALAVLRHGDWPLANTMTIVDWLVPPHESEAGELLAARALDLARAAGAAALVTHFPPRSVWFERFQAAGYSVHATDLFLVTRPFLRRLEPIWLRDHLWLQLSDTDLV
;
A
#
# COMPACT_ATOMS: atom_id res chain seq x y z
N MET A 1 25.46 -37.14 -52.25
CA MET A 1 26.49 -38.22 -52.27
C MET A 1 27.54 -37.79 -51.25
N GLY A 2 27.51 -38.29 -50.01
CA GLY A 2 28.07 -39.57 -49.58
C GLY A 2 29.56 -39.35 -49.26
N GLY A 3 29.95 -39.15 -47.99
CA GLY A 3 30.39 -40.22 -47.07
C GLY A 3 31.85 -40.61 -47.41
N THR A 4 32.84 -40.74 -46.52
CA THR A 4 32.86 -41.20 -45.13
C THR A 4 34.33 -41.19 -44.63
N GLY A 5 34.52 -41.08 -43.31
CA GLY A 5 35.55 -41.81 -42.54
C GLY A 5 36.85 -41.06 -42.23
N LYS A 6 37.58 -41.32 -41.14
CA LYS A 6 37.38 -42.18 -39.95
C LYS A 6 38.60 -41.96 -39.03
N GLY A 7 38.43 -42.19 -37.72
CA GLY A 7 39.51 -42.49 -36.76
C GLY A 7 39.64 -41.46 -35.64
N GLY A 8 39.64 -41.78 -34.34
CA GLY A 8 39.61 -43.06 -33.63
C GLY A 8 40.49 -42.98 -32.37
N ALA A 9 39.93 -43.37 -31.22
CA ALA A 9 40.57 -43.76 -29.94
C ALA A 9 41.37 -42.68 -29.16
N GLY A 10 41.34 -42.60 -27.82
CA GLY A 10 40.68 -43.42 -26.81
C GLY A 10 41.08 -42.98 -25.38
N THR A 11 40.32 -43.54 -24.43
CA THR A 11 40.69 -43.90 -23.03
C THR A 11 41.04 -42.83 -22.00
N GLY A 12 40.27 -42.80 -20.92
CA GLY A 12 40.63 -42.22 -19.61
C GLY A 12 39.50 -42.42 -18.60
N GLU A 13 39.73 -43.32 -17.64
CA GLU A 13 38.76 -43.94 -16.73
C GLU A 13 38.24 -43.05 -15.58
N ALA A 14 37.17 -43.58 -14.97
CA ALA A 14 36.40 -43.12 -13.82
C ALA A 14 37.19 -42.87 -12.52
N ARG A 15 36.67 -41.95 -11.69
CA ARG A 15 36.67 -42.09 -10.22
C ARG A 15 35.37 -41.56 -9.62
N ASN A 16 34.65 -42.45 -8.92
CA ASN A 16 33.65 -42.12 -7.92
C ASN A 16 34.33 -41.46 -6.71
N GLY A 17 33.68 -40.44 -6.15
CA GLY A 17 34.01 -39.82 -4.87
C GLY A 17 32.74 -39.19 -4.29
N GLU A 18 32.18 -39.86 -3.30
CA GLU A 18 31.00 -39.49 -2.53
C GLU A 18 31.38 -38.47 -1.44
N ALA A 19 30.42 -37.59 -1.10
CA ALA A 19 30.35 -36.72 0.09
C ALA A 19 31.32 -35.51 0.23
N ALA A 20 30.74 -34.31 0.10
CA ALA A 20 30.87 -33.21 1.08
C ALA A 20 29.74 -32.19 0.85
N ASN A 21 28.79 -32.15 1.79
CA ASN A 21 27.87 -31.03 2.01
C ASN A 21 28.65 -29.87 2.66
N ASP A 22 28.08 -28.66 2.59
CA ASP A 22 28.54 -27.35 3.13
C ASP A 22 29.28 -26.50 2.07
N GLY A 23 28.96 -25.23 1.81
CA GLY A 23 28.03 -24.21 2.33
C GLY A 23 28.00 -23.06 1.29
N ALA A 24 27.17 -22.03 1.32
CA ALA A 24 26.44 -21.41 2.41
C ALA A 24 25.17 -20.73 1.84
N ALA A 25 24.05 -20.96 2.50
CA ALA A 25 22.90 -20.09 2.46
C ALA A 25 23.22 -18.80 3.24
N ASN A 26 22.69 -17.66 2.79
CA ASN A 26 22.57 -16.48 3.64
C ASN A 26 21.13 -15.99 3.59
N ASP A 27 20.39 -16.46 4.59
CA ASP A 27 19.16 -15.91 5.14
C ASP A 27 19.37 -14.43 5.52
N GLY A 28 18.37 -13.55 5.46
CA GLY A 28 17.15 -13.67 6.24
C GLY A 28 17.49 -13.34 7.69
N ALA A 29 17.52 -12.04 8.02
CA ALA A 29 17.77 -11.57 9.39
C ALA A 29 16.62 -12.01 10.32
N ALA A 30 16.82 -13.16 10.96
CA ALA A 30 16.08 -13.61 12.14
C ALA A 30 16.84 -13.19 13.40
N ASN A 31 16.08 -12.74 14.40
CA ASN A 31 16.57 -12.37 15.73
C ASN A 31 17.28 -13.53 16.42
N ASP A 32 18.39 -13.21 17.07
CA ASP A 32 19.05 -14.06 18.06
C ASP A 32 18.13 -14.32 19.27
N GLU A 33 17.71 -15.57 19.45
CA GLU A 33 17.39 -16.12 20.76
C GLU A 33 18.62 -16.83 21.30
N ALA A 34 19.20 -16.28 22.38
CA ALA A 34 20.14 -16.98 23.22
C ALA A 34 19.47 -17.32 24.55
N ALA A 35 19.20 -18.60 24.76
CA ALA A 35 19.02 -19.20 26.07
C ALA A 35 20.04 -20.33 26.23
N ASN A 36 20.98 -20.22 27.20
CA ASN A 36 21.14 -21.28 28.20
C ASN A 36 22.08 -20.96 29.38
N GLY A 37 21.74 -21.62 30.51
CA GLY A 37 22.57 -21.89 31.69
C GLY A 37 22.01 -21.25 32.96
N GLY A 38 21.46 -21.92 33.96
CA GLY A 38 21.36 -23.35 34.30
C GLY A 38 21.47 -23.48 35.83
N ALA A 39 20.47 -24.07 36.50
CA ALA A 39 20.62 -24.69 37.82
C ALA A 39 19.40 -25.58 38.14
N ALA A 40 19.66 -26.87 38.27
CA ALA A 40 18.75 -27.88 38.78
C ALA A 40 18.86 -27.99 40.31
N ASN A 41 17.76 -28.25 41.03
CA ASN A 41 17.54 -29.46 41.86
C ASN A 41 16.38 -29.34 42.87
N GLY A 42 15.70 -30.47 43.08
CA GLY A 42 14.76 -30.78 44.17
C GLY A 42 13.31 -30.88 43.66
N GLY A 43 12.67 -32.03 43.44
CA GLY A 43 12.82 -33.35 44.05
C GLY A 43 11.82 -33.52 45.20
N ALA A 44 10.89 -34.49 45.05
CA ALA A 44 9.84 -34.96 45.97
C ALA A 44 8.44 -34.33 45.76
N ALA A 45 7.32 -35.05 45.80
CA ALA A 45 7.02 -36.48 45.81
C ALA A 45 5.53 -36.65 45.45
N SER A 46 5.18 -37.87 45.05
CA SER A 46 3.82 -38.36 44.74
C SER A 46 2.77 -38.10 45.83
N SER A 47 1.53 -37.89 45.41
CA SER A 47 0.44 -38.76 45.88
C SER A 47 -0.69 -38.82 44.85
N GLU A 48 -1.14 -40.05 44.65
CA GLU A 48 -2.15 -40.53 43.71
C GLU A 48 -3.45 -40.79 44.49
N ALA A 49 -4.58 -40.77 43.77
CA ALA A 49 -5.92 -41.26 44.15
C ALA A 49 -6.73 -40.36 45.12
N ALA A 50 -8.06 -40.26 45.07
CA ALA A 50 -9.07 -41.06 44.40
C ALA A 50 -10.41 -40.28 44.28
N LYS A 51 -11.16 -40.61 43.22
CA LYS A 51 -12.62 -40.88 43.15
C LYS A 51 -13.64 -39.92 43.79
N GLY A 52 -14.62 -39.53 42.97
CA GLY A 52 -15.95 -39.10 43.41
C GLY A 52 -16.82 -38.64 42.25
N GLU A 53 -17.52 -39.58 41.60
CA GLU A 53 -18.64 -39.29 40.70
C GLU A 53 -19.80 -38.61 41.43
N ALA A 54 -20.58 -37.85 40.65
CA ALA A 54 -21.98 -37.41 40.81
C ALA A 54 -22.08 -35.88 40.71
N ALA A 55 -23.12 -35.27 40.18
CA ALA A 55 -24.19 -35.65 39.27
C ALA A 55 -24.84 -34.31 38.88
N ASN A 56 -25.34 -34.24 37.66
CA ASN A 56 -26.10 -33.12 37.13
C ASN A 56 -27.38 -32.87 37.96
N SER A 57 -27.65 -31.62 38.31
CA SER A 57 -29.02 -31.12 38.48
C SER A 57 -29.10 -29.64 38.16
N GLU A 58 -29.83 -29.35 37.08
CA GLU A 58 -30.34 -28.05 36.71
C GLU A 58 -31.23 -27.43 37.81
N ALA A 59 -31.24 -26.11 37.81
CA ALA A 59 -32.44 -25.26 37.81
C ALA A 59 -32.56 -24.20 38.93
N ALA A 60 -32.87 -23.00 38.42
CA ALA A 60 -33.75 -21.97 38.96
C ALA A 60 -33.21 -20.94 39.97
N ASN A 61 -32.99 -19.75 39.41
CA ASN A 61 -33.47 -18.43 39.86
C ASN A 61 -33.95 -18.28 41.31
N GLY A 62 -33.30 -17.33 42.00
CA GLY A 62 -33.86 -16.58 43.12
C GLY A 62 -33.12 -15.26 43.26
N GLU A 63 -33.76 -14.16 42.84
CA GLU A 63 -33.38 -12.80 43.21
C GLU A 63 -33.47 -12.64 44.73
N ALA A 64 -32.43 -12.07 45.36
CA ALA A 64 -32.59 -11.33 46.61
C ALA A 64 -31.42 -10.36 46.80
N ALA A 65 -31.79 -9.11 47.01
CA ALA A 65 -30.94 -7.95 47.23
C ALA A 65 -30.35 -7.89 48.66
N ASN A 66 -29.29 -7.08 48.76
CA ASN A 66 -28.80 -6.32 49.93
C ASN A 66 -28.41 -7.06 51.22
N GLY A 67 -27.11 -6.97 51.52
CA GLY A 67 -26.56 -6.99 52.87
C GLY A 67 -25.29 -6.14 52.95
N GLU A 68 -25.42 -4.90 53.41
CA GLU A 68 -24.32 -4.12 53.97
C GLU A 68 -23.99 -4.62 55.39
N ALA A 69 -22.72 -4.94 55.65
CA ALA A 69 -21.99 -4.81 56.93
C ALA A 69 -20.64 -5.54 56.76
N ALA A 70 -19.51 -4.86 56.64
CA ALA A 70 -18.72 -4.18 57.67
C ALA A 70 -17.61 -5.07 58.27
N ASN A 71 -16.39 -4.50 58.21
CA ASN A 71 -15.21 -4.69 59.03
C ASN A 71 -14.45 -6.03 59.07
N GLY A 72 -13.26 -6.00 58.47
CA GLY A 72 -12.06 -6.65 58.99
C GLY A 72 -10.89 -5.65 58.96
N GLU A 73 -10.56 -5.09 60.12
CA GLU A 73 -9.35 -4.31 60.35
C GLU A 73 -8.10 -5.18 60.18
N ALA A 74 -7.07 -4.66 59.50
CA ALA A 74 -5.68 -5.02 59.78
C ALA A 74 -4.78 -3.81 59.55
N ALA A 75 -4.09 -3.46 60.62
CA ALA A 75 -3.29 -2.27 60.82
C ALA A 75 -1.88 -2.38 60.22
N ASN A 76 -1.47 -1.28 59.56
CA ASN A 76 -0.33 -0.41 59.87
C ASN A 76 1.12 -0.96 59.93
N GLY A 77 2.00 -0.27 59.20
CA GLY A 77 3.46 -0.23 59.35
C GLY A 77 4.16 -0.10 57.98
N GLY A 78 4.92 0.93 57.64
CA GLY A 78 5.37 2.14 58.33
C GLY A 78 6.01 3.07 57.30
N ALA A 79 6.07 4.35 57.65
CA ALA A 79 6.57 5.45 56.83
C ALA A 79 8.09 5.40 56.59
N ALA A 80 8.53 5.93 55.44
CA ALA A 80 9.77 6.68 55.31
C ALA A 80 9.55 7.88 54.37
N ASN A 81 9.84 9.04 54.94
CA ASN A 81 9.72 10.40 54.41
C ASN A 81 11.06 10.81 53.78
N SER A 82 11.03 11.56 52.67
CA SER A 82 12.03 12.60 52.40
C SER A 82 11.54 13.57 51.32
N GLU A 83 11.00 14.67 51.84
CA GLU A 83 11.23 16.08 51.50
C GLU A 83 10.78 16.70 50.17
N ALA A 84 10.17 17.86 50.39
CA ALA A 84 9.55 18.79 49.46
C ALA A 84 10.56 19.77 48.84
N GLY A 85 10.23 20.23 47.63
CA GLY A 85 10.72 21.49 47.07
C GLY A 85 9.50 22.33 46.67
N ASN A 86 9.29 23.43 47.40
CA ASN A 86 8.24 24.43 47.19
C ASN A 86 8.32 25.10 45.82
N GLY A 87 7.15 25.36 45.22
CA GLY A 87 6.95 26.31 44.13
C GLY A 87 5.50 26.78 44.13
N GLU A 88 5.25 27.91 44.78
CA GLU A 88 3.96 28.59 44.84
C GLU A 88 3.47 28.92 43.42
N ALA A 89 2.25 28.50 43.07
CA ALA A 89 1.53 29.03 41.92
C ALA A 89 0.29 29.76 42.45
N ALA A 90 0.35 31.08 42.34
CA ALA A 90 -0.69 32.00 42.73
C ALA A 90 -1.98 31.78 41.91
N ASN A 91 -3.07 31.82 42.64
CA ASN A 91 -4.44 31.93 42.18
C ASN A 91 -4.60 33.19 41.31
N SER A 92 -5.10 33.06 40.09
CA SER A 92 -5.64 34.19 39.31
C SER A 92 -7.07 33.88 38.88
N GLU A 93 -7.95 34.76 39.37
CA GLU A 93 -9.39 34.73 39.22
C GLU A 93 -9.84 34.79 37.76
N ALA A 94 -10.89 34.02 37.47
CA ALA A 94 -11.69 34.16 36.26
C ALA A 94 -12.49 35.47 36.32
N ALA A 95 -12.21 36.40 35.40
CA ALA A 95 -13.07 37.55 35.13
C ALA A 95 -13.89 37.30 33.86
N ASN A 96 -15.21 37.17 34.04
CA ASN A 96 -16.22 37.27 32.98
C ASN A 96 -16.27 38.72 32.46
N GLY A 97 -16.24 38.90 31.14
CA GLY A 97 -16.41 40.21 30.52
C GLY A 97 -16.93 40.14 29.08
N GLY A 98 -18.26 40.23 28.94
CA GLY A 98 -18.94 41.05 27.94
C GLY A 98 -18.75 40.76 26.45
N VAL A 99 -19.79 40.14 25.85
CA VAL A 99 -20.15 40.28 24.44
C VAL A 99 -20.28 41.75 24.01
N ALA A 100 -19.62 42.13 22.92
CA ALA A 100 -19.96 43.30 22.11
C ALA A 100 -19.78 42.99 20.63
N SER A 101 -20.85 43.22 19.88
CA SER A 101 -20.97 43.14 18.42
C SER A 101 -20.41 44.41 17.77
N SER A 102 -19.62 44.26 16.71
CA SER A 102 -19.51 45.26 15.65
C SER A 102 -19.10 44.60 14.32
N GLU A 103 -19.91 44.81 13.30
CA GLU A 103 -19.71 44.38 11.91
C GLU A 103 -18.56 45.13 11.19
N ALA A 104 -17.88 44.37 10.34
CA ALA A 104 -17.33 44.69 9.02
C ALA A 104 -16.24 45.78 8.84
N ALA A 105 -15.03 45.32 8.50
CA ALA A 105 -14.21 45.90 7.44
C ALA A 105 -13.39 44.81 6.73
N LYS A 106 -13.42 44.81 5.39
CA LYS A 106 -12.65 43.95 4.49
C LYS A 106 -11.15 44.29 4.55
N GLY A 107 -10.30 43.26 4.57
CA GLY A 107 -8.85 43.37 4.42
C GLY A 107 -8.24 41.98 4.22
N GLU A 108 -7.36 41.85 3.23
CA GLU A 108 -6.82 40.62 2.65
C GLU A 108 -5.91 39.78 3.57
N ALA A 109 -5.82 38.49 3.21
CA ALA A 109 -4.70 37.56 3.43
C ALA A 109 -4.09 37.47 4.84
N GLY A 110 -4.62 36.57 5.67
CA GLY A 110 -3.96 36.07 6.87
C GLY A 110 -3.46 34.64 6.66
N ASN A 111 -2.13 34.46 6.64
CA ASN A 111 -1.47 33.18 6.89
C ASN A 111 -1.95 32.67 8.26
N GLY A 112 -2.66 31.54 8.26
CA GLY A 112 -3.06 30.87 9.49
C GLY A 112 -1.90 30.06 10.05
N ASP A 113 -1.09 30.68 10.93
CA ASP A 113 -0.26 29.95 11.88
C ASP A 113 -1.17 29.21 12.87
N LEU A 114 -1.47 27.95 12.57
CA LEU A 114 -1.97 27.00 13.58
C LEU A 114 -0.79 26.19 14.10
N ALA A 115 0.08 26.87 14.84
CA ALA A 115 1.04 26.21 15.72
C ALA A 115 0.28 25.70 16.96
N ASN A 116 -0.26 24.49 16.90
CA ASN A 116 -0.64 23.78 18.13
C ASN A 116 0.66 23.35 18.82
N GLY A 117 1.06 24.16 19.80
CA GLY A 117 2.24 23.94 20.62
C GLY A 117 2.09 22.75 21.55
N GLU A 118 2.92 21.73 21.32
CA GLU A 118 3.54 20.93 22.39
C GLU A 118 5.06 21.16 22.34
N ALA A 119 5.50 22.41 22.47
CA ALA A 119 6.88 22.74 22.79
C ALA A 119 7.06 22.69 24.32
N ALA A 120 6.99 21.49 24.89
CA ALA A 120 7.38 21.23 26.28
C ALA A 120 7.76 19.76 26.45
N ASN A 121 8.79 19.31 25.72
CA ASN A 121 9.71 18.20 26.04
C ASN A 121 10.56 17.85 24.80
N GLY A 122 11.50 18.72 24.39
CA GLY A 122 12.59 18.41 23.44
C GLY A 122 12.24 17.58 22.20
N GLY A 123 11.02 17.69 21.67
CA GLY A 123 10.46 16.76 20.69
C GLY A 123 10.28 17.42 19.32
N ALA A 124 10.41 16.61 18.28
CA ALA A 124 10.21 17.02 16.90
C ALA A 124 8.88 17.74 16.68
N ALA A 125 8.91 18.87 15.96
CA ALA A 125 7.75 19.68 15.62
C ALA A 125 6.95 19.01 14.50
N ILE A 126 5.65 18.77 14.71
CA ILE A 126 4.78 18.08 13.76
C ILE A 126 3.79 19.07 13.15
N GLY A 127 3.68 19.08 11.83
CA GLY A 127 2.73 19.94 11.13
C GLY A 127 2.64 19.61 9.63
N PRO A 128 1.62 20.14 8.92
CA PRO A 128 1.49 19.99 7.47
C PRO A 128 2.78 20.30 6.73
N LEU A 129 3.04 19.62 5.62
CA LEU A 129 4.17 19.94 4.73
C LEU A 129 3.94 21.30 4.07
N MET A 130 4.93 22.19 4.17
CA MET A 130 4.97 23.43 3.41
C MET A 130 5.71 23.22 2.10
N LEU A 131 5.25 23.85 1.00
CA LEU A 131 5.82 23.62 -0.33
C LEU A 131 7.31 24.02 -0.44
N ASN A 132 7.74 25.02 0.33
CA ASN A 132 9.16 25.41 0.40
C ASN A 132 10.05 24.35 1.08
N GLU A 133 9.47 23.36 1.77
CA GLU A 133 10.20 22.28 2.45
C GLU A 133 10.36 21.02 1.57
N VAL A 134 9.77 21.01 0.37
CA VAL A 134 9.88 19.87 -0.57
C VAL A 134 11.33 19.47 -0.85
N PRO A 135 12.32 20.38 -0.98
CA PRO A 135 13.72 19.99 -1.11
C PRO A 135 14.24 19.18 0.08
N ALA A 136 13.92 19.60 1.32
CA ALA A 136 14.29 18.88 2.54
C ALA A 136 13.55 17.52 2.63
N LEU A 137 12.29 17.49 2.22
CA LEU A 137 11.49 16.27 2.15
C LEU A 137 12.12 15.25 1.21
N LEU A 138 12.52 15.67 0.01
CA LEU A 138 13.16 14.79 -0.97
C LEU A 138 14.49 14.26 -0.47
N ALA A 139 15.29 15.08 0.22
CA ALA A 139 16.52 14.61 0.85
C ALA A 139 16.22 13.52 1.90
N ALA A 140 15.23 13.75 2.77
CA ALA A 140 14.82 12.79 3.79
C ALA A 140 14.24 11.50 3.19
N TRP A 141 13.36 11.61 2.19
CA TRP A 141 12.77 10.50 1.47
C TRP A 141 13.85 9.66 0.79
N ASN A 142 14.79 10.28 0.08
CA ASN A 142 15.88 9.59 -0.61
C ASN A 142 16.81 8.85 0.37
N ARG A 143 17.09 9.42 1.55
CA ARG A 143 17.79 8.71 2.63
C ARG A 143 16.98 7.53 3.16
N ALA A 144 15.68 7.72 3.38
CA ALA A 144 14.79 6.74 3.99
C ALA A 144 14.52 5.51 3.11
N PHE A 145 14.44 5.70 1.80
CA PHE A 145 14.12 4.65 0.82
C PHE A 145 15.33 4.17 0.00
N GLY A 146 16.42 4.95 -0.07
CA GLY A 146 17.63 4.57 -0.80
C GLY A 146 18.63 3.73 -0.01
N GLY A 147 18.51 3.67 1.32
CA GLY A 147 19.45 2.92 2.17
C GLY A 147 19.55 1.45 1.79
N GLY A 148 20.76 1.00 1.41
CA GLY A 148 21.06 -0.41 1.13
C GLY A 148 20.74 -0.89 -0.29
N LEU A 149 20.30 -0.01 -1.19
CA LEU A 149 19.95 -0.36 -2.57
C LEU A 149 21.08 0.00 -3.55
N VAL A 150 21.54 -0.99 -4.34
CA VAL A 150 22.68 -0.83 -5.29
C VAL A 150 22.31 0.00 -6.53
N ASN A 151 21.05 -0.03 -6.97
CA ASN A 151 20.57 0.70 -8.16
C ASN A 151 19.42 1.67 -7.80
N PHE A 152 19.51 2.33 -6.66
CA PHE A 152 18.50 3.30 -6.25
C PHE A 152 18.59 4.57 -7.10
N GLU A 153 17.50 4.89 -7.79
CA GLU A 153 17.34 6.19 -8.44
C GLU A 153 16.68 7.17 -7.47
N PRO A 154 17.35 8.26 -7.08
CA PRO A 154 16.77 9.25 -6.20
C PRO A 154 15.52 9.89 -6.82
N ARG A 155 14.49 10.06 -6.01
CA ARG A 155 13.31 10.80 -6.41
C ARG A 155 13.65 12.27 -6.64
N THR A 156 13.20 12.77 -7.78
CA THR A 156 13.37 14.15 -8.22
C THR A 156 12.16 15.02 -7.85
N LEU A 157 12.34 16.35 -7.91
CA LEU A 157 11.24 17.30 -7.75
C LEU A 157 10.14 17.06 -8.78
N ALA A 158 10.50 16.87 -10.05
CA ALA A 158 9.54 16.60 -11.12
C ALA A 158 8.70 15.33 -10.86
N ALA A 159 9.32 14.27 -10.33
CA ALA A 159 8.60 13.04 -9.96
C ALA A 159 7.64 13.27 -8.79
N TRP A 160 8.02 14.09 -7.80
CA TRP A 160 7.14 14.47 -6.70
C TRP A 160 5.99 15.38 -7.15
N GLU A 161 6.27 16.40 -7.97
CA GLU A 161 5.27 17.33 -8.50
C GLU A 161 4.23 16.63 -9.38
N ALA A 162 4.67 15.67 -10.20
CA ALA A 162 3.79 14.85 -11.03
C ALA A 162 2.77 14.06 -10.20
N ARG A 163 3.09 13.74 -8.95
CA ARG A 163 2.20 13.00 -8.05
C ARG A 163 1.38 13.92 -7.14
N PHE A 164 1.99 14.92 -6.53
CA PHE A 164 1.40 15.64 -5.39
C PHE A 164 1.00 17.08 -5.68
N ALA A 165 1.82 17.84 -6.41
CA ALA A 165 1.70 19.31 -6.45
C ALA A 165 0.39 19.80 -7.07
N HIS A 166 -0.18 19.06 -8.02
CA HIS A 166 -1.35 19.47 -8.80
C HIS A 166 -2.56 18.56 -8.60
N ASN A 167 -2.64 17.85 -7.46
CA ASN A 167 -3.80 17.05 -7.15
C ASN A 167 -4.98 17.97 -6.77
N PRO A 168 -6.10 17.98 -7.51
CA PRO A 168 -7.24 18.86 -7.21
C PRO A 168 -7.86 18.62 -5.85
N ALA A 169 -7.71 17.42 -5.29
CA ALA A 169 -8.19 17.16 -3.94
C ALA A 169 -7.34 17.89 -2.88
N GLY A 170 -6.10 18.28 -3.20
CA GLY A 170 -5.14 18.93 -2.31
C GLY A 170 -4.05 17.97 -1.79
N LEU A 171 -3.04 18.52 -1.11
CA LEU A 171 -1.94 17.75 -0.54
C LEU A 171 -2.32 17.11 0.81
N ARG A 172 -2.04 15.82 1.00
CA ARG A 172 -2.06 15.16 2.32
C ARG A 172 -0.65 14.75 2.70
N SER A 173 0.02 15.58 3.49
CA SER A 173 1.35 15.27 4.00
C SER A 173 1.56 15.94 5.34
N MET A 174 1.82 15.13 6.36
CA MET A 174 2.16 15.56 7.70
C MET A 174 3.61 15.17 7.96
N VAL A 175 4.44 16.12 8.41
CA VAL A 175 5.87 15.89 8.62
C VAL A 175 6.27 16.22 10.05
N ALA A 176 7.25 15.48 10.56
CA ALA A 176 7.94 15.82 11.80
C ALA A 176 9.32 16.37 11.49
N ARG A 177 9.66 17.50 12.13
CA ARG A 177 10.87 18.28 11.91
C ARG A 177 11.77 18.24 13.12
N ASP A 178 13.06 18.16 12.86
CA ASP A 178 14.12 18.41 13.84
C ASP A 178 15.06 19.46 13.26
N GLY A 179 14.93 20.70 13.73
CA GLY A 179 15.52 21.86 13.03
C GLY A 179 14.98 22.00 11.61
N GLU A 180 15.88 22.05 10.63
CA GLU A 180 15.55 22.13 9.19
C GLU A 180 15.34 20.75 8.54
N ASP A 181 15.66 19.66 9.25
CA ASP A 181 15.53 18.31 8.73
C ASP A 181 14.11 17.76 8.92
N ILE A 182 13.62 17.06 7.89
CA ILE A 182 12.42 16.23 8.00
C ILE A 182 12.85 14.83 8.40
N ILE A 183 12.37 14.36 9.55
CA ILE A 183 12.75 13.07 10.14
C ILE A 183 11.62 12.04 10.14
N CYS A 184 10.40 12.45 9.80
CA CYS A 184 9.25 11.57 9.62
C CYS A 184 8.25 12.20 8.65
N GLN A 185 7.62 11.39 7.81
CA GLN A 185 6.48 11.79 6.98
C GLN A 185 5.38 10.75 7.11
N TYR A 186 4.14 11.22 7.20
CA TYR A 186 2.94 10.44 6.92
C TYR A 186 2.19 11.14 5.79
N ALA A 187 1.96 10.44 4.68
CA ALA A 187 1.38 11.04 3.48
C ALA A 187 0.39 10.13 2.79
N ALA A 188 -0.47 10.74 1.97
CA ALA A 188 -1.42 10.02 1.15
C ALA A 188 -1.68 10.72 -0.18
N ASP A 189 -2.13 9.94 -1.15
CA ASP A 189 -2.55 10.35 -2.48
C ASP A 189 -4.09 10.32 -2.55
N PRO A 190 -4.76 11.46 -2.36
CA PRO A 190 -6.23 11.53 -2.37
C PRO A 190 -6.77 11.42 -3.80
N GLN A 191 -7.87 10.71 -3.95
CA GLN A 191 -8.51 10.45 -5.22
C GLN A 191 -10.02 10.64 -5.09
N ARG A 192 -10.61 11.30 -6.11
CA ARG A 192 -12.06 11.33 -6.28
C ARG A 192 -12.57 9.89 -6.38
N ALA A 193 -13.57 9.59 -5.60
CA ALA A 193 -14.14 8.27 -5.45
C ALA A 193 -15.67 8.37 -5.40
N ARG A 194 -16.32 7.21 -5.49
CA ARG A 194 -17.77 7.04 -5.39
C ARG A 194 -18.07 6.03 -4.31
N LEU A 195 -19.04 6.36 -3.44
CA LEU A 195 -19.58 5.47 -2.42
C LEU A 195 -21.11 5.49 -2.50
N HIS A 196 -21.70 4.39 -2.97
CA HIS A 196 -23.13 4.26 -3.26
C HIS A 196 -23.68 5.38 -4.16
N GLY A 197 -22.97 5.69 -5.25
CA GLY A 197 -23.36 6.76 -6.18
C GLY A 197 -22.86 8.15 -5.80
N GLU A 198 -22.60 8.41 -4.53
CA GLU A 198 -22.18 9.73 -4.03
C GLU A 198 -20.67 9.95 -4.21
N GLU A 199 -20.29 11.16 -4.62
CA GLU A 199 -18.88 11.54 -4.74
C GLU A 199 -18.27 11.73 -3.34
N VAL A 200 -17.13 11.08 -3.10
CA VAL A 200 -16.36 11.11 -1.86
C VAL A 200 -14.86 11.13 -2.15
N THR A 201 -14.02 11.28 -1.12
CA THR A 201 -12.56 11.16 -1.26
C THR A 201 -12.04 9.90 -0.58
N PHE A 202 -11.39 9.04 -1.35
CA PHE A 202 -10.53 7.97 -0.82
C PHE A 202 -9.07 8.41 -0.94
N ALA A 203 -8.19 7.94 -0.06
CA ALA A 203 -6.78 8.30 -0.12
C ALA A 203 -5.87 7.08 0.07
N GLN A 204 -4.96 6.86 -0.88
CA GLN A 204 -3.94 5.84 -0.74
C GLN A 204 -2.82 6.36 0.15
N VAL A 205 -2.54 5.72 1.29
CA VAL A 205 -1.37 6.04 2.11
C VAL A 205 -0.10 5.63 1.36
N VAL A 206 0.78 6.60 1.15
CA VAL A 206 2.04 6.45 0.40
C VAL A 206 3.14 7.30 1.04
N ASP A 207 4.39 7.13 0.60
CA ASP A 207 5.54 7.95 1.03
C ASP A 207 5.73 8.12 2.53
N THR A 208 5.22 7.17 3.31
CA THR A 208 5.25 7.23 4.76
C THR A 208 6.56 6.62 5.24
N PHE A 209 7.35 7.39 5.99
CA PHE A 209 8.63 6.94 6.51
C PHE A 209 8.96 7.55 7.87
N VAL A 210 9.86 6.86 8.58
CA VAL A 210 10.64 7.40 9.68
C VAL A 210 12.11 7.36 9.25
N SER A 211 12.88 8.39 9.62
CA SER A 211 14.32 8.47 9.37
C SER A 211 15.01 7.16 9.74
N PRO A 212 15.92 6.63 8.90
CA PRO A 212 16.67 5.40 9.20
C PRO A 212 17.32 5.38 10.59
N ASP A 213 17.85 6.52 11.04
CA ASP A 213 18.56 6.66 12.31
C ASP A 213 17.67 6.44 13.55
N LEU A 214 16.35 6.52 13.36
CA LEU A 214 15.35 6.34 14.41
C LEU A 214 14.65 4.97 14.33
N ARG A 215 14.98 4.13 13.34
CA ARG A 215 14.38 2.80 13.16
C ARG A 215 14.95 1.83 14.21
N GLY A 216 14.08 1.00 14.79
CA GLY A 216 14.47 -0.02 15.77
C GLY A 216 14.29 0.37 17.24
N GLY A 217 14.01 1.65 17.54
CA GLY A 217 13.74 2.13 18.89
C GLY A 217 12.28 2.53 19.12
N LEU A 218 11.89 2.59 20.40
CA LEU A 218 10.58 3.08 20.82
C LEU A 218 10.35 4.55 20.43
N ALA A 219 11.42 5.34 20.33
CA ALA A 219 11.37 6.74 19.92
C ALA A 219 10.82 6.90 18.48
N GLY A 220 11.33 6.14 17.51
CA GLY A 220 10.84 6.17 16.14
C GLY A 220 9.39 5.71 16.00
N ALA A 221 8.99 4.67 16.76
CA ALA A 221 7.61 4.21 16.78
C ALA A 221 6.65 5.27 17.36
N ARG A 222 7.05 5.95 18.45
CA ARG A 222 6.26 7.05 19.04
C ARG A 222 6.16 8.24 18.09
N LEU A 223 7.25 8.58 17.40
CA LEU A 223 7.26 9.65 16.40
C LEU A 223 6.28 9.35 15.26
N PHE A 224 6.37 8.16 14.67
CA PHE A 224 5.44 7.69 13.64
C PHE A 224 3.97 7.82 14.08
N LEU A 225 3.63 7.34 15.28
CA LEU A 225 2.27 7.39 15.80
C LEU A 225 1.79 8.82 16.03
N ARG A 226 2.64 9.72 16.57
CA ARG A 226 2.30 11.14 16.73
C ARG A 226 2.06 11.81 15.39
N THR A 227 2.92 11.58 14.40
CA THR A 227 2.78 12.13 13.05
C THR A 227 1.52 11.60 12.35
N ALA A 228 1.23 10.30 12.45
CA ALA A 228 0.02 9.70 11.89
C ALA A 228 -1.27 10.22 12.55
N ARG A 229 -1.28 10.42 13.87
CA ARG A 229 -2.44 10.99 14.58
C ARG A 229 -2.68 12.44 14.17
N ALA A 230 -1.63 13.26 14.10
CA ALA A 230 -1.73 14.63 13.60
C ALA A 230 -2.25 14.65 12.15
N PHE A 231 -1.75 13.73 11.31
CA PHE A 231 -2.24 13.56 9.95
C PHE A 231 -3.74 13.27 9.89
N PHE A 232 -4.23 12.29 10.66
CA PHE A 232 -5.66 11.94 10.64
C PHE A 232 -6.56 12.96 11.34
N ALA A 233 -6.02 13.76 12.27
CA ALA A 233 -6.76 14.87 12.86
C ALA A 233 -6.98 15.99 11.83
N GLU A 234 -5.96 16.28 11.01
CA GLU A 234 -6.00 17.31 9.97
C GLU A 234 -6.79 16.86 8.74
N TYR A 235 -6.46 15.69 8.19
CA TYR A 235 -6.94 15.21 6.89
C TYR A 235 -7.94 14.06 6.99
N GLY A 236 -8.53 13.87 8.17
CA GLY A 236 -9.48 12.80 8.39
C GLY A 236 -10.91 13.14 7.99
N ALA A 237 -11.88 12.61 8.75
CA ALA A 237 -13.29 12.88 8.54
C ALA A 237 -13.63 14.38 8.42
N ALA A 238 -12.91 15.23 9.17
CA ALA A 238 -13.10 16.67 9.18
C ALA A 238 -12.77 17.34 7.84
N SER A 239 -11.84 16.77 7.05
CA SER A 239 -11.50 17.26 5.71
C SER A 239 -12.35 16.65 4.60
N GLY A 240 -13.32 15.78 4.94
CA GLY A 240 -14.18 15.09 3.99
C GLY A 240 -13.61 13.77 3.43
N ASP A 241 -12.43 13.34 3.90
CA ASP A 241 -11.84 12.06 3.48
C ASP A 241 -12.56 10.92 4.22
N VAL A 242 -13.05 9.91 3.49
CA VAL A 242 -13.91 8.86 4.07
C VAL A 242 -13.20 7.53 4.31
N LEU A 243 -12.12 7.28 3.55
CA LEU A 243 -11.38 6.03 3.58
C LEU A 243 -9.91 6.26 3.24
N TYR A 244 -9.02 5.78 4.11
CA TYR A 244 -7.62 5.62 3.79
C TYR A 244 -7.31 4.15 3.55
N TYR A 245 -6.44 3.84 2.58
CA TYR A 245 -6.05 2.47 2.27
C TYR A 245 -4.58 2.36 1.85
N GLY A 246 -3.97 1.19 1.96
CA GLY A 246 -2.61 0.96 1.49
C GLY A 246 -2.06 -0.42 1.85
N TRP A 247 -0.78 -0.65 1.54
CA TRP A 247 -0.06 -1.89 1.79
C TRP A 247 1.17 -1.64 2.66
N PRO A 248 0.97 -1.36 3.97
CA PRO A 248 2.06 -0.98 4.85
C PRO A 248 3.03 -2.15 5.08
N VAL A 249 4.32 -1.82 5.21
CA VAL A 249 5.34 -2.78 5.67
C VAL A 249 4.95 -3.37 7.03
N PRO A 250 5.39 -4.61 7.37
CA PRO A 250 4.93 -5.31 8.58
C PRO A 250 5.05 -4.51 9.88
N ALA A 251 6.13 -3.71 10.04
CA ALA A 251 6.31 -2.87 11.21
C ALA A 251 5.24 -1.77 11.35
N ALA A 252 4.98 -1.02 10.26
CA ALA A 252 3.95 0.01 10.23
C ALA A 252 2.54 -0.59 10.38
N ARG A 253 2.30 -1.77 9.77
CA ARG A 253 1.03 -2.51 9.92
C ARG A 253 0.75 -2.85 11.39
N ARG A 254 1.73 -3.43 12.10
CA ARG A 254 1.57 -3.79 13.52
C ARG A 254 1.22 -2.59 14.39
N LEU A 255 1.94 -1.47 14.21
CA LEU A 255 1.65 -0.24 14.95
C LEU A 255 0.28 0.32 14.61
N GLY A 256 -0.09 0.33 13.33
CA GLY A 256 -1.36 0.90 12.90
C GLY A 256 -2.57 0.10 13.36
N VAL A 257 -2.50 -1.24 13.33
CA VAL A 257 -3.57 -2.09 13.88
C VAL A 257 -3.72 -1.88 15.39
N ALA A 258 -2.60 -1.75 16.10
CA ALA A 258 -2.62 -1.57 17.54
C ALA A 258 -3.10 -0.17 17.98
N GLN A 259 -2.84 0.89 17.21
CA GLN A 259 -2.94 2.27 17.71
C GLN A 259 -3.50 3.32 16.75
N LEU A 260 -3.81 2.96 15.50
CA LEU A 260 -4.31 3.89 14.46
C LEU A 260 -5.60 3.40 13.78
N GLU A 261 -6.30 2.43 14.37
CA GLU A 261 -7.56 1.89 13.84
C GLU A 261 -7.42 1.27 12.43
N TYR A 262 -6.23 0.74 12.11
CA TYR A 262 -6.06 0.02 10.86
C TYR A 262 -6.77 -1.33 10.93
N THR A 263 -7.40 -1.70 9.84
CA THR A 263 -8.05 -2.99 9.69
C THR A 263 -7.45 -3.72 8.51
N MET A 264 -7.15 -5.01 8.70
CA MET A 264 -6.72 -5.87 7.61
C MET A 264 -7.96 -6.30 6.84
N THR A 265 -8.06 -5.87 5.58
CA THR A 265 -9.28 -6.03 4.78
C THR A 265 -9.20 -7.27 3.91
N ASP A 266 -8.15 -7.38 3.09
CA ASP A 266 -7.97 -8.54 2.22
C ASP A 266 -6.50 -8.72 1.80
N ARG A 267 -6.19 -9.88 1.24
CA ARG A 267 -4.91 -10.15 0.60
C ARG A 267 -4.99 -9.79 -0.88
N LEU A 268 -3.94 -9.17 -1.42
CA LEU A 268 -3.85 -8.93 -2.86
C LEU A 268 -3.65 -10.26 -3.59
N LEU A 269 -4.64 -10.64 -4.40
CA LEU A 269 -4.57 -11.80 -5.29
C LEU A 269 -4.22 -11.35 -6.70
N LEU A 270 -3.25 -12.02 -7.31
CA LEU A 270 -2.86 -11.78 -8.69
C LEU A 270 -3.35 -12.91 -9.58
N LEU A 271 -3.86 -12.58 -10.75
CA LEU A 271 -4.13 -13.51 -11.83
C LEU A 271 -2.93 -13.49 -12.76
N GLY A 272 -2.21 -14.60 -12.83
CA GLY A 272 -0.97 -14.73 -13.60
C GLY A 272 -1.09 -15.80 -14.68
N ARG A 273 -0.51 -15.51 -15.85
CA ARG A 273 -0.33 -16.49 -16.92
C ARG A 273 1.10 -16.41 -17.42
N GLU A 274 1.78 -17.56 -17.43
CA GLU A 274 3.09 -17.67 -18.04
C GLU A 274 3.01 -17.38 -19.54
N VAL A 275 4.00 -16.67 -20.06
CA VAL A 275 4.11 -16.34 -21.49
C VAL A 275 5.12 -17.32 -22.11
N PRO A 276 4.69 -18.24 -22.98
CA PRO A 276 5.58 -19.24 -23.54
C PRO A 276 6.76 -18.61 -24.29
N GLY A 277 7.98 -19.05 -23.98
CA GLY A 277 9.20 -18.49 -24.56
C GLY A 277 9.68 -17.18 -23.93
N GLY A 278 8.95 -16.66 -22.93
CA GLY A 278 9.40 -15.56 -22.08
C GLY A 278 10.48 -16.05 -21.11
N GLY A 279 11.68 -15.49 -21.20
CA GLY A 279 12.75 -15.82 -20.24
C GLY A 279 12.56 -15.07 -18.93
N THR A 280 12.59 -15.79 -17.80
CA THR A 280 13.00 -15.20 -16.53
C THR A 280 14.49 -14.84 -16.68
N ARG A 281 14.84 -13.56 -16.68
CA ARG A 281 16.26 -13.20 -16.60
C ARG A 281 16.77 -13.71 -15.25
N ASP A 282 17.66 -14.69 -15.30
CA ASP A 282 18.36 -15.21 -14.14
C ASP A 282 19.09 -14.03 -13.48
N CYS A 283 18.77 -13.74 -12.22
CA CYS A 283 19.33 -12.62 -11.48
C CYS A 283 20.77 -12.95 -11.03
N GLY A 284 21.68 -13.03 -11.99
CA GLY A 284 23.11 -12.93 -11.76
C GLY A 284 23.48 -11.52 -11.28
N THR A 285 24.33 -11.43 -10.26
CA THR A 285 24.89 -10.22 -9.65
C THR A 285 25.82 -9.43 -10.59
N GLY A 286 25.31 -8.99 -11.74
CA GLY A 286 25.97 -8.08 -12.66
C GLY A 286 25.20 -6.75 -12.74
N PRO A 287 25.88 -5.61 -12.98
CA PRO A 287 25.21 -4.32 -13.08
C PRO A 287 24.18 -4.35 -14.23
N PRO A 288 23.06 -3.62 -14.11
CA PRO A 288 22.07 -3.53 -15.17
C PRO A 288 22.75 -2.98 -16.43
N ASN A 289 22.81 -3.81 -17.47
CA ASN A 289 23.20 -3.34 -18.79
C ASN A 289 22.06 -2.44 -19.30
N PRO A 290 22.33 -1.20 -19.75
CA PRO A 290 21.28 -0.33 -20.28
C PRO A 290 20.61 -1.04 -21.46
N VAL A 291 19.37 -1.48 -21.25
CA VAL A 291 18.54 -2.00 -22.33
C VAL A 291 18.34 -0.85 -23.30
N ALA A 292 18.84 -1.04 -24.51
CA ALA A 292 18.66 -0.14 -25.63
C ALA A 292 17.18 0.23 -25.77
N THR A 293 16.92 1.52 -25.69
CA THR A 293 15.66 2.17 -26.07
C THR A 293 15.38 1.89 -27.54
N ALA A 294 14.69 0.79 -27.81
CA ALA A 294 13.96 0.58 -29.04
C ALA A 294 12.50 0.27 -28.67
N GLY A 295 11.85 1.26 -28.06
CA GLY A 295 10.40 1.34 -28.15
C GLY A 295 10.02 1.51 -29.63
N PRO A 296 8.80 1.11 -30.03
CA PRO A 296 8.27 1.52 -31.33
C PRO A 296 8.38 3.05 -31.41
N GLY A 297 8.85 3.56 -32.55
CA GLY A 297 9.12 4.98 -32.75
C GLY A 297 7.90 5.87 -32.40
N PRO A 298 8.13 7.16 -32.15
CA PRO A 298 7.06 8.06 -31.75
C PRO A 298 6.05 8.19 -32.90
N GLY A 299 4.81 7.76 -32.66
CA GLY A 299 3.66 8.31 -33.38
C GLY A 299 2.91 7.42 -34.37
N ASP A 300 2.84 6.09 -34.20
CA ASP A 300 1.90 5.32 -35.01
C ASP A 300 1.03 4.37 -34.16
N ALA A 301 -0.28 4.59 -34.21
CA ALA A 301 -1.27 3.65 -33.71
C ALA A 301 -1.17 2.38 -34.55
N SER A 302 -0.62 1.30 -33.99
CA SER A 302 -0.52 0.04 -34.73
C SER A 302 -1.85 -0.71 -34.65
N ARG A 303 -2.49 -0.97 -35.80
CA ARG A 303 -3.64 -1.88 -35.89
C ARG A 303 -3.14 -3.31 -36.04
N GLY A 304 -3.49 -4.19 -35.10
CA GLY A 304 -3.29 -5.63 -35.27
C GLY A 304 -4.29 -6.18 -36.31
N ALA A 305 -3.81 -6.89 -37.31
CA ALA A 305 -4.67 -7.49 -38.34
C ALA A 305 -5.27 -8.81 -37.85
N SER A 306 -6.57 -8.82 -37.56
CA SER A 306 -7.35 -10.05 -37.34
C SER A 306 -8.77 -9.88 -37.88
N GLY A 307 -8.98 -10.28 -39.15
CA GLY A 307 -10.31 -10.42 -39.77
C GLY A 307 -11.12 -9.13 -39.93
N PRO A 308 -12.33 -9.18 -40.52
CA PRO A 308 -13.20 -8.02 -40.74
C PRO A 308 -13.96 -7.60 -39.46
N GLY A 309 -13.32 -7.70 -38.30
CA GLY A 309 -13.83 -7.27 -36.99
C GLY A 309 -13.17 -5.98 -36.52
N GLU A 310 -13.81 -5.31 -35.56
CA GLU A 310 -13.32 -4.08 -34.92
C GLU A 310 -11.95 -4.34 -34.25
N ALA A 311 -10.90 -3.66 -34.70
CA ALA A 311 -9.53 -3.93 -34.27
C ALA A 311 -9.21 -3.28 -32.91
N VAL A 312 -8.43 -3.97 -32.07
CA VAL A 312 -7.84 -3.36 -30.86
C VAL A 312 -6.76 -2.36 -31.27
N GLU A 313 -6.93 -1.10 -30.88
CA GLU A 313 -5.94 -0.05 -31.08
C GLU A 313 -4.97 -0.01 -29.90
N VAL A 314 -3.68 0.17 -30.20
CA VAL A 314 -2.61 0.23 -29.19
C VAL A 314 -1.92 1.58 -29.27
N TRP A 315 -1.85 2.28 -28.13
CA TRP A 315 -1.26 3.60 -28.00
C TRP A 315 -0.11 3.58 -27.01
N GLY A 316 1.07 4.02 -27.44
CA GLY A 316 2.24 4.16 -26.56
C GLY A 316 2.18 5.44 -25.72
N ALA A 317 2.98 5.51 -24.65
CA ALA A 317 2.95 6.58 -23.63
C ALA A 317 3.00 8.03 -24.17
N ALA A 318 3.65 8.28 -25.32
CA ALA A 318 3.77 9.61 -25.91
C ALA A 318 2.60 10.01 -26.85
N ALA A 319 1.70 9.08 -27.17
CA ALA A 319 0.67 9.24 -28.20
C ALA A 319 -0.71 8.83 -27.70
N TRP A 320 -1.01 9.00 -26.41
CA TRP A 320 -2.36 8.75 -25.90
C TRP A 320 -3.35 9.69 -26.58
N PRO A 321 -4.45 9.16 -27.13
CA PRO A 321 -5.47 9.98 -27.76
C PRO A 321 -6.21 10.82 -26.71
N GLU A 322 -6.99 11.79 -27.17
CA GLU A 322 -7.93 12.47 -26.28
C GLU A 322 -9.06 11.51 -25.91
N LEU A 323 -8.97 10.97 -24.69
CA LEU A 323 -9.92 10.02 -24.14
C LEU A 323 -11.12 10.71 -23.50
N ALA A 324 -12.32 10.16 -23.73
CA ALA A 324 -13.51 10.48 -22.95
C ALA A 324 -14.05 9.18 -22.32
N THR A 325 -13.64 8.89 -21.08
CA THR A 325 -13.93 7.62 -20.41
C THR A 325 -15.15 7.67 -19.51
N GLU A 326 -15.81 8.83 -19.36
CA GLU A 326 -16.89 9.04 -18.41
C GLU A 326 -18.04 8.05 -18.63
N LYS A 327 -18.52 7.93 -19.87
CA LYS A 327 -19.59 6.96 -20.22
C LYS A 327 -19.17 5.51 -20.03
N LEU A 328 -17.92 5.19 -20.37
CA LEU A 328 -17.36 3.84 -20.21
C LEU A 328 -17.24 3.48 -18.73
N PHE A 329 -16.84 4.43 -17.89
CA PHE A 329 -16.78 4.28 -16.44
C PHE A 329 -18.17 4.05 -15.85
N GLU A 330 -19.18 4.83 -16.24
CA GLU A 330 -20.56 4.59 -15.82
C GLU A 330 -21.06 3.19 -16.24
N ALA A 331 -20.73 2.74 -17.45
CA ALA A 331 -21.11 1.40 -17.93
C ALA A 331 -20.44 0.25 -17.15
N CYS A 332 -19.29 0.49 -16.51
CA CYS A 332 -18.60 -0.51 -15.67
C CYS A 332 -19.09 -0.51 -14.22
N THR A 333 -19.53 0.63 -13.71
CA THR A 333 -19.72 0.88 -12.27
C THR A 333 -21.11 0.57 -11.75
N ALA A 334 -22.01 0.03 -12.58
CA ALA A 334 -23.40 -0.27 -12.21
C ALA A 334 -23.53 -1.09 -10.92
N ASP A 335 -22.58 -2.01 -10.67
CA ASP A 335 -22.55 -2.89 -9.49
C ASP A 335 -21.37 -2.59 -8.53
N TRP A 336 -20.78 -1.38 -8.61
CA TRP A 336 -19.64 -0.99 -7.77
C TRP A 336 -20.09 -0.07 -6.65
N ASP A 337 -20.19 -0.62 -5.43
CA ASP A 337 -20.59 0.14 -4.24
C ASP A 337 -19.55 1.18 -3.80
N ALA A 338 -18.26 0.88 -3.89
CA ALA A 338 -17.18 1.78 -3.53
C ALA A 338 -16.03 1.69 -4.54
N CYS A 339 -15.65 2.79 -5.19
CA CYS A 339 -14.58 2.79 -6.19
C CYS A 339 -13.94 4.17 -6.37
N VAL A 340 -12.71 4.22 -6.86
CA VAL A 340 -12.10 5.46 -7.39
C VAL A 340 -12.76 5.84 -8.72
N VAL A 341 -12.88 7.13 -9.02
CA VAL A 341 -13.44 7.62 -10.30
C VAL A 341 -12.39 7.53 -11.41
N ARG A 342 -12.71 6.86 -12.53
CA ARG A 342 -11.83 6.74 -13.72
C ARG A 342 -12.31 7.59 -14.91
N ASP A 343 -12.43 8.90 -14.70
CA ASP A 343 -12.71 9.84 -15.80
C ASP A 343 -11.46 10.20 -16.62
N SER A 344 -11.64 10.93 -17.71
CA SER A 344 -10.56 11.32 -18.62
C SER A 344 -9.44 12.09 -17.90
N SER A 345 -9.81 12.94 -16.94
CA SER A 345 -8.87 13.73 -16.14
C SER A 345 -8.02 12.85 -15.23
N TRP A 346 -8.62 11.80 -14.66
CA TRP A 346 -7.94 10.82 -13.83
C TRP A 346 -6.94 10.01 -14.66
N PHE A 347 -7.31 9.51 -15.84
CA PHE A 347 -6.40 8.75 -16.72
C PHE A 347 -5.20 9.60 -17.14
N LYS A 348 -5.46 10.86 -17.55
CA LYS A 348 -4.42 11.82 -17.90
C LYS A 348 -3.43 12.01 -16.75
N ARG A 349 -3.92 12.27 -15.53
CA ARG A 349 -3.05 12.45 -14.36
C ARG A 349 -2.31 11.17 -13.97
N ARG A 350 -2.97 10.01 -14.02
CA ARG A 350 -2.43 8.75 -13.50
C ARG A 350 -1.37 8.13 -14.42
N PHE A 351 -1.49 8.30 -15.72
CA PHE A 351 -0.65 7.59 -16.70
C PHE A 351 0.11 8.50 -17.66
N GLN A 352 -0.48 9.62 -18.11
CA GLN A 352 0.13 10.43 -19.16
C GLN A 352 1.33 11.23 -18.63
N GLY A 353 2.49 11.03 -19.25
CA GLY A 353 3.72 11.77 -18.90
C GLY A 353 4.33 11.39 -17.55
N ARG A 354 3.94 10.26 -16.95
CA ARG A 354 4.48 9.81 -15.65
C ARG A 354 5.96 9.45 -15.78
N PRO A 355 6.88 10.12 -15.07
CA PRO A 355 8.30 9.76 -15.10
C PRO A 355 8.55 8.33 -14.62
N GLY A 356 9.45 7.60 -15.27
CA GLY A 356 9.87 6.26 -14.85
C GLY A 356 8.87 5.12 -15.08
N SER A 357 7.71 5.37 -15.70
CA SER A 357 6.77 4.32 -16.10
C SER A 357 6.27 4.53 -17.52
N GLN A 358 6.44 3.51 -18.37
CA GLN A 358 5.90 3.51 -19.73
C GLN A 358 4.62 2.68 -19.77
N TYR A 359 3.48 3.37 -19.85
CA TYR A 359 2.18 2.75 -19.97
C TYR A 359 1.77 2.64 -21.45
N GLN A 360 1.14 1.52 -21.80
CA GLN A 360 0.50 1.31 -23.09
C GLN A 360 -1.02 1.22 -22.89
N LEU A 361 -1.77 1.92 -23.73
CA LEU A 361 -3.23 1.90 -23.72
C LEU A 361 -3.72 0.97 -24.83
N LEU A 362 -4.63 0.08 -24.49
CA LEU A 362 -5.40 -0.71 -25.44
C LEU A 362 -6.84 -0.21 -25.42
N SER A 363 -7.42 0.05 -26.59
CA SER A 363 -8.80 0.53 -26.70
C SER A 363 -9.54 -0.17 -27.84
N MET A 364 -10.84 -0.34 -27.65
CA MET A 364 -11.79 -0.70 -28.71
C MET A 364 -12.90 0.36 -28.81
N GLY A 365 -13.30 0.68 -30.03
CA GLY A 365 -14.14 1.83 -30.35
C GLY A 365 -13.34 3.13 -30.48
N GLU A 366 -14.03 4.23 -30.78
CA GLU A 366 -13.40 5.54 -30.94
C GLU A 366 -12.85 6.08 -29.61
N PRO A 367 -11.68 6.74 -29.57
CA PRO A 367 -11.10 7.24 -28.30
C PRO A 367 -12.00 8.18 -27.48
N ARG A 368 -12.88 8.93 -28.15
CA ARG A 368 -13.86 9.83 -27.50
C ARG A 368 -15.18 9.14 -27.14
N SER A 369 -15.31 7.84 -27.43
CA SER A 369 -16.44 7.01 -27.03
C SER A 369 -16.02 5.52 -26.99
N PRO A 370 -15.00 5.16 -26.18
CA PRO A 370 -14.48 3.82 -26.16
C PRO A 370 -15.51 2.85 -25.57
N ARG A 371 -15.58 1.65 -26.13
CA ARG A 371 -16.45 0.56 -25.62
C ARG A 371 -15.74 -0.32 -24.61
N ALA A 372 -14.41 -0.39 -24.69
CA ALA A 372 -13.58 -1.17 -23.79
C ALA A 372 -12.16 -0.59 -23.76
N LEU A 373 -11.51 -0.64 -22.60
CA LEU A 373 -10.17 -0.08 -22.38
C LEU A 373 -9.37 -0.92 -21.40
N ALA A 374 -8.07 -1.07 -21.67
CA ALA A 374 -7.10 -1.63 -20.72
C ALA A 374 -5.79 -0.83 -20.75
N VAL A 375 -5.09 -0.77 -19.62
CA VAL A 375 -3.77 -0.13 -19.53
C VAL A 375 -2.74 -1.17 -19.11
N LEU A 376 -1.63 -1.22 -19.84
CA LEU A 376 -0.52 -2.14 -19.61
C LEU A 376 0.71 -1.39 -19.10
N ARG A 377 1.54 -2.08 -18.33
CA ARG A 377 2.90 -1.69 -17.98
C ARG A 377 3.82 -2.91 -18.07
N HIS A 378 4.97 -2.76 -18.72
CA HIS A 378 6.04 -3.75 -18.71
C HIS A 378 7.11 -3.33 -17.69
N GLY A 379 7.49 -4.24 -16.78
CA GLY A 379 8.51 -3.96 -15.78
C GLY A 379 8.77 -5.14 -14.86
N ASP A 380 9.54 -4.89 -13.80
CA ASP A 380 9.97 -5.92 -12.85
C ASP A 380 9.01 -6.01 -11.65
N TRP A 381 7.72 -6.21 -11.91
CA TRP A 381 6.72 -6.46 -10.88
C TRP A 381 5.55 -7.32 -11.41
N PRO A 382 5.03 -8.29 -10.64
CA PRO A 382 5.52 -8.73 -9.33
C PRO A 382 6.83 -9.52 -9.42
N LEU A 383 7.24 -9.93 -10.62
CA LEU A 383 8.47 -10.62 -10.94
C LEU A 383 9.23 -9.86 -12.03
N ALA A 384 10.52 -10.16 -12.19
CA ALA A 384 11.32 -9.60 -13.28
C ALA A 384 10.68 -9.85 -14.65
N ASN A 385 10.76 -8.86 -15.55
CA ASN A 385 10.32 -8.97 -16.93
C ASN A 385 8.84 -9.39 -17.08
N THR A 386 7.93 -8.72 -16.38
CA THR A 386 6.49 -9.03 -16.38
C THR A 386 5.67 -7.95 -17.08
N MET A 387 4.74 -8.38 -17.95
CA MET A 387 3.69 -7.49 -18.47
C MET A 387 2.53 -7.48 -17.48
N THR A 388 2.08 -6.31 -17.07
CA THR A 388 0.99 -6.15 -16.10
C THR A 388 -0.15 -5.35 -16.71
N ILE A 389 -1.38 -5.87 -16.65
CA ILE A 389 -2.60 -5.09 -16.85
C ILE A 389 -2.86 -4.32 -15.55
N VAL A 390 -2.65 -3.01 -15.58
CA VAL A 390 -2.75 -2.15 -14.40
C VAL A 390 -4.13 -1.54 -14.21
N ASP A 391 -4.87 -1.34 -15.31
CA ASP A 391 -6.26 -0.87 -15.31
C ASP A 391 -7.07 -1.61 -16.38
N TRP A 392 -8.37 -1.75 -16.14
CA TRP A 392 -9.29 -2.51 -16.96
C TRP A 392 -10.70 -1.94 -16.81
N LEU A 393 -11.16 -1.27 -17.86
CA LEU A 393 -12.47 -0.64 -17.95
C LEU A 393 -13.24 -1.27 -19.10
N VAL A 394 -13.81 -2.45 -18.82
CA VAL A 394 -14.59 -3.23 -19.78
C VAL A 394 -15.91 -3.63 -19.12
N PRO A 395 -17.06 -3.15 -19.63
CA PRO A 395 -18.37 -3.51 -19.10
C PRO A 395 -18.59 -5.03 -19.14
N PRO A 396 -19.27 -5.64 -18.14
CA PRO A 396 -19.50 -7.09 -18.11
C PRO A 396 -20.16 -7.67 -19.37
N HIS A 397 -21.04 -6.88 -20.01
CA HIS A 397 -21.74 -7.23 -21.23
C HIS A 397 -20.88 -7.13 -22.51
N GLU A 398 -19.76 -6.42 -22.46
CA GLU A 398 -18.77 -6.31 -23.55
C GLU A 398 -17.72 -7.44 -23.44
N SER A 399 -18.18 -8.68 -23.31
CA SER A 399 -17.30 -9.85 -23.07
C SER A 399 -16.32 -10.08 -24.20
N GLU A 400 -16.81 -10.03 -25.45
CA GLU A 400 -16.00 -10.21 -26.66
C GLU A 400 -14.90 -9.15 -26.77
N ALA A 401 -15.22 -7.89 -26.47
CA ALA A 401 -14.22 -6.82 -26.46
C ALA A 401 -13.14 -7.06 -25.39
N GLY A 402 -13.54 -7.50 -24.19
CA GLY A 402 -12.58 -7.88 -23.15
C GLY A 402 -11.69 -9.06 -23.55
N GLU A 403 -12.24 -10.09 -24.18
CA GLU A 403 -11.45 -11.23 -24.68
C GLU A 403 -10.42 -10.79 -25.71
N LEU A 404 -10.79 -9.91 -26.63
CA LEU A 404 -9.89 -9.32 -27.63
C LEU A 404 -8.79 -8.46 -26.99
N LEU A 405 -9.13 -7.63 -26.00
CA LEU A 405 -8.15 -6.85 -25.24
C LEU A 405 -7.16 -7.75 -24.49
N ALA A 406 -7.64 -8.80 -23.82
CA ALA A 406 -6.80 -9.76 -23.10
C ALA A 406 -5.87 -10.55 -24.05
N ALA A 407 -6.39 -10.97 -25.21
CA ALA A 407 -5.59 -11.61 -26.25
C ALA A 407 -4.50 -10.67 -26.78
N ARG A 408 -4.86 -9.40 -27.03
CA ARG A 408 -3.89 -8.40 -27.49
C ARG A 408 -2.82 -8.09 -26.45
N ALA A 409 -3.19 -8.03 -25.17
CA ALA A 409 -2.23 -7.87 -24.07
C ALA A 409 -1.24 -9.04 -24.02
N LEU A 410 -1.71 -10.28 -24.23
CA LEU A 410 -0.85 -11.46 -24.27
C LEU A 410 0.11 -11.44 -25.47
N ASP A 411 -0.34 -10.98 -26.64
CA ASP A 411 0.52 -10.82 -27.81
C ASP A 411 1.59 -9.75 -27.60
N LEU A 412 1.25 -8.64 -26.94
CA LEU A 412 2.22 -7.61 -26.55
C LEU A 412 3.22 -8.15 -25.52
N ALA A 413 2.77 -8.96 -24.56
CA ALA A 413 3.66 -9.63 -23.60
C ALA A 413 4.65 -10.57 -24.31
N ARG A 414 4.19 -11.36 -25.28
CA ARG A 414 5.06 -12.22 -26.12
C ARG A 414 6.05 -11.40 -26.93
N ALA A 415 5.58 -10.34 -27.58
CA ALA A 415 6.43 -9.47 -28.41
C ALA A 415 7.51 -8.78 -27.57
N ALA A 416 7.21 -8.43 -26.32
CA ALA A 416 8.15 -7.87 -25.36
C ALA A 416 9.09 -8.94 -24.73
N GLY A 417 8.86 -10.22 -25.01
CA GLY A 417 9.58 -11.32 -24.38
C GLY A 417 9.34 -11.41 -22.87
N ALA A 418 8.22 -10.89 -22.36
CA ALA A 418 7.86 -10.94 -20.96
C ALA A 418 7.73 -12.39 -20.49
N ALA A 419 8.11 -12.68 -19.24
CA ALA A 419 7.99 -14.01 -18.64
C ALA A 419 6.52 -14.35 -18.29
N ALA A 420 5.73 -13.33 -17.93
CA ALA A 420 4.34 -13.49 -17.54
C ALA A 420 3.48 -12.29 -17.95
N LEU A 421 2.17 -12.55 -18.01
CA LEU A 421 1.12 -11.53 -18.02
C LEU A 421 0.32 -11.62 -16.73
N VAL A 422 0.24 -10.52 -15.99
CA VAL A 422 -0.39 -10.46 -14.66
C VAL A 422 -1.45 -9.37 -14.59
N THR A 423 -2.49 -9.58 -13.79
CA THR A 423 -3.49 -8.56 -13.43
C THR A 423 -4.04 -8.79 -12.02
N HIS A 424 -4.82 -7.83 -11.52
CA HIS A 424 -5.62 -7.96 -10.31
C HIS A 424 -7.08 -7.60 -10.59
N PHE A 425 -8.00 -8.43 -10.09
CA PHE A 425 -9.41 -8.10 -9.95
C PHE A 425 -9.87 -8.51 -8.54
N PRO A 426 -10.83 -7.79 -7.94
CA PRO A 426 -11.55 -8.29 -6.79
C PRO A 426 -12.15 -9.68 -7.11
N PRO A 427 -12.11 -10.67 -6.19
CA PRO A 427 -12.57 -12.03 -6.47
C PRO A 427 -14.02 -12.14 -6.99
N ARG A 428 -14.87 -11.19 -6.60
CA ARG A 428 -16.27 -11.06 -7.04
C ARG A 428 -16.45 -10.52 -8.46
N SER A 429 -15.39 -10.06 -9.11
CA SER A 429 -15.44 -9.53 -10.47
C SER A 429 -15.71 -10.66 -11.48
N VAL A 430 -16.61 -10.43 -12.43
CA VAL A 430 -16.79 -11.35 -13.58
C VAL A 430 -15.48 -11.57 -14.34
N TRP A 431 -14.59 -10.57 -14.36
CA TRP A 431 -13.29 -10.67 -15.00
C TRP A 431 -12.34 -11.58 -14.24
N PHE A 432 -12.51 -11.72 -12.91
CA PHE A 432 -11.73 -12.67 -12.12
C PHE A 432 -11.98 -14.12 -12.57
N GLU A 433 -13.25 -14.48 -12.79
CA GLU A 433 -13.62 -15.81 -13.29
C GLU A 433 -13.26 -16.00 -14.77
N ARG A 434 -13.49 -14.98 -15.62
CA ARG A 434 -13.16 -15.06 -17.05
C ARG A 434 -11.67 -15.22 -17.32
N PHE A 435 -10.82 -14.53 -16.57
CA PHE A 435 -9.37 -14.70 -16.70
C PHE A 435 -8.94 -16.11 -16.26
N GLN A 436 -9.53 -16.67 -15.20
CA GLN A 436 -9.26 -18.06 -14.82
C GLN A 436 -9.69 -19.04 -15.92
N ALA A 437 -10.88 -18.85 -16.51
CA ALA A 437 -11.34 -19.64 -17.65
C ALA A 437 -10.42 -19.50 -18.88
N ALA A 438 -9.76 -18.35 -19.03
CA ALA A 438 -8.75 -18.09 -20.06
C ALA A 438 -7.34 -18.62 -19.71
N GLY A 439 -7.20 -19.41 -18.65
CA GLY A 439 -5.96 -20.10 -18.26
C GLY A 439 -5.03 -19.30 -17.36
N TYR A 440 -5.52 -18.25 -16.68
CA TYR A 440 -4.75 -17.57 -15.63
C TYR A 440 -4.91 -18.30 -14.30
N SER A 441 -3.81 -18.44 -13.56
CA SER A 441 -3.80 -19.00 -12.21
C SER A 441 -3.89 -17.91 -11.16
N VAL A 442 -4.54 -18.20 -10.03
CA VAL A 442 -4.63 -17.28 -8.89
C VAL A 442 -3.40 -17.45 -7.99
N HIS A 443 -2.71 -16.36 -7.71
CA HIS A 443 -1.54 -16.29 -6.86
C HIS A 443 -1.79 -15.35 -5.68
N ALA A 444 -1.70 -15.88 -4.47
CA ALA A 444 -1.77 -15.09 -3.25
C ALA A 444 -0.42 -14.42 -2.98
N THR A 445 -0.42 -13.11 -2.69
CA THR A 445 0.80 -12.36 -2.33
C THR A 445 0.89 -12.16 -0.82
N ASP A 446 2.06 -11.73 -0.33
CA ASP A 446 2.21 -11.30 1.07
C ASP A 446 1.71 -9.86 1.32
N LEU A 447 1.20 -9.20 0.27
CA LEU A 447 0.67 -7.86 0.33
C LEU A 447 -0.78 -7.90 0.84
N PHE A 448 -1.01 -7.31 2.00
CA PHE A 448 -2.34 -7.16 2.59
C PHE A 448 -2.83 -5.72 2.44
N LEU A 449 -4.03 -5.59 1.88
CA LEU A 449 -4.78 -4.35 1.90
C LEU A 449 -5.13 -4.02 3.35
N VAL A 450 -4.70 -2.86 3.78
CA VAL A 450 -5.03 -2.28 5.08
C VAL A 450 -5.86 -1.04 4.84
N THR A 451 -6.96 -0.90 5.58
CA THR A 451 -7.84 0.26 5.50
C THR A 451 -8.03 0.93 6.85
N ARG A 452 -8.31 2.23 6.82
CA ARG A 452 -8.75 3.03 7.95
C ARG A 452 -9.99 3.84 7.53
N PRO A 453 -11.19 3.31 7.80
CA PRO A 453 -12.44 4.00 7.48
C PRO A 453 -12.75 5.12 8.50
N PHE A 454 -13.43 6.17 8.05
CA PHE A 454 -13.97 7.21 8.93
C PHE A 454 -15.49 7.15 9.11
N LEU A 455 -16.15 6.33 8.29
CA LEU A 455 -17.59 6.08 8.38
C LEU A 455 -17.82 4.71 9.00
N ARG A 456 -18.65 4.63 10.05
CA ARG A 456 -18.95 3.36 10.75
C ARG A 456 -19.47 2.27 9.82
N ARG A 457 -20.19 2.63 8.75
CA ARG A 457 -20.73 1.69 7.75
C ARG A 457 -19.67 1.00 6.88
N LEU A 458 -18.44 1.51 6.86
CA LEU A 458 -17.34 0.95 6.08
C LEU A 458 -16.56 -0.08 6.91
N GLU A 459 -17.26 -1.11 7.39
CA GLU A 459 -16.65 -2.18 8.17
C GLU A 459 -15.66 -2.99 7.31
N PRO A 460 -14.65 -3.65 7.90
CA PRO A 460 -13.62 -4.36 7.12
C PRO A 460 -14.19 -5.44 6.20
N ILE A 461 -15.18 -6.19 6.68
CA ILE A 461 -15.85 -7.24 5.89
C ILE A 461 -16.61 -6.64 4.70
N TRP A 462 -17.26 -5.49 4.92
CA TRP A 462 -17.97 -4.77 3.88
C TRP A 462 -16.98 -4.24 2.84
N LEU A 463 -15.87 -3.60 3.27
CA LEU A 463 -14.85 -3.10 2.35
C LEU A 463 -14.25 -4.23 1.50
N ARG A 464 -14.00 -5.42 2.06
CA ARG A 464 -13.55 -6.59 1.29
C ARG A 464 -14.53 -6.93 0.16
N ASP A 465 -15.82 -6.91 0.46
CA ASP A 465 -16.86 -7.37 -0.47
C ASP A 465 -17.36 -6.27 -1.42
N HIS A 466 -17.09 -5.00 -1.15
CA HIS A 466 -17.71 -3.87 -1.85
C HIS A 466 -16.72 -2.84 -2.42
N LEU A 467 -15.49 -2.79 -1.92
CA LEU A 467 -14.45 -1.91 -2.46
C LEU A 467 -13.91 -2.48 -3.78
N TRP A 468 -13.91 -1.66 -4.82
CA TRP A 468 -13.32 -1.95 -6.12
C TRP A 468 -12.00 -1.20 -6.26
N LEU A 469 -10.91 -1.94 -6.15
CA LEU A 469 -9.56 -1.46 -6.44
C LEU A 469 -8.93 -2.26 -7.58
N GLN A 470 -8.14 -1.57 -8.38
CA GLN A 470 -7.25 -2.13 -9.39
C GLN A 470 -5.82 -1.66 -9.10
N LEU A 471 -4.83 -2.23 -9.78
CA LEU A 471 -3.43 -1.89 -9.52
C LEU A 471 -3.11 -0.41 -9.76
N SER A 472 -3.83 0.21 -10.69
CA SER A 472 -3.79 1.65 -10.96
C SER A 472 -4.22 2.53 -9.78
N ASP A 473 -5.01 2.03 -8.83
CA ASP A 473 -5.36 2.74 -7.59
C ASP A 473 -4.25 2.68 -6.54
N THR A 474 -3.11 2.07 -6.90
CA THR A 474 -1.99 1.80 -6.01
C THR A 474 -0.69 2.38 -6.56
N ASP A 475 0.35 2.40 -5.73
CA ASP A 475 1.73 2.71 -6.08
C ASP A 475 2.60 1.45 -6.21
N LEU A 476 1.98 0.26 -6.23
CA LEU A 476 2.68 -1.00 -6.46
C LEU A 476 3.17 -1.15 -7.91
N VAL A 477 2.53 -0.41 -8.86
CA VAL A 477 2.78 -0.51 -10.31
C VAL A 477 2.92 0.83 -11.05
#